data_AF-A0A959MB96-F1
#
_entry.id   AF-A0A959MB96-F1
#
_cell.length_a   1.000
_cell.length_b   1.000
_cell.length_c   1.000
_cell.angle_alpha   90.00
_cell.angle_beta   90.00
_cell.angle_gamma   90.00
#
_symmetry.space_group_name_H-M   'P 1'
#
loop_
_entity.id
_entity.type
_entity.pdbx_description
1 polymer ?
#
loop_
_entity_poly.entity_id
_entity_poly.type
_entity_poly.pdbx_seq_one_letter_code
_entity_poly.pdbx_strand_id
1 'polypeptide(L)'
;MNRSDFLQRLIAIAGFGSFKLQTLVPKRKIYLQQFFVAGFRHYNGMDLLPYMEVNDLLELRREPNNEHDDCAIALYWQQEKIGYIPAEQNEMLAKLIDAQALPLLGRITHLNREVKPWENVVAAVYFLQDESVEIAPHAGYLKKLQQPVYTTARKSEREKLFDQVFKHSNRIVDTSAITIPEIKKHFEKYLTEKKYKVMYNGKPHVHVYTDDIYSFLYNVNPIKWVKADDGKKYILFEYSENP
;
A
#
# COMPACT_ATOMS: atom_id res chain seq x y z
N MET A 1 32.95 19.70 -27.65
CA MET A 1 33.15 20.78 -26.65
C MET A 1 33.07 20.14 -25.27
N ASN A 2 34.16 20.15 -24.51
CA ASN A 2 34.20 19.51 -23.19
C ASN A 2 33.42 20.36 -22.17
N ARG A 3 32.74 19.69 -21.22
CA ARG A 3 31.93 20.36 -20.19
C ARG A 3 32.77 21.36 -19.35
N SER A 4 34.07 21.11 -19.20
CA SER A 4 35.00 22.03 -18.51
C SER A 4 35.23 23.34 -19.26
N ASP A 5 35.35 23.30 -20.60
CA ASP A 5 35.65 24.47 -21.41
C ASP A 5 34.48 25.44 -21.48
N PHE A 6 33.25 24.91 -21.43
CA PHE A 6 32.04 25.71 -21.37
C PHE A 6 31.92 26.47 -20.02
N LEU A 7 32.22 25.79 -18.91
CA LEU A 7 32.21 26.40 -17.58
C LEU A 7 33.30 27.46 -17.43
N GLN A 8 34.50 27.23 -17.96
CA GLN A 8 35.59 28.22 -17.91
C GLN A 8 35.26 29.49 -18.71
N ARG A 9 34.58 29.36 -19.86
CA ARG A 9 34.14 30.53 -20.65
C ARG A 9 33.03 31.33 -19.95
N LEU A 10 32.14 30.67 -19.22
CA LEU A 10 31.11 31.35 -18.41
C LEU A 10 31.71 32.17 -17.27
N ILE A 11 32.75 31.66 -16.62
CA ILE A 11 33.45 32.36 -15.53
C ILE A 11 34.21 33.58 -16.05
N ALA A 12 34.81 33.50 -17.25
CA ALA A 12 35.52 34.62 -17.87
C ALA A 12 34.59 35.80 -18.27
N ILE A 13 33.32 35.53 -18.56
CA ILE A 13 32.30 36.57 -18.82
C ILE A 13 31.81 37.23 -17.52
N ALA A 14 31.91 36.55 -16.38
CA ALA A 14 31.49 37.04 -15.07
C ALA A 14 32.52 37.96 -14.37
N GLY A 15 33.59 38.37 -15.06
CA GLY A 15 34.68 39.19 -14.53
C GLY A 15 34.33 40.62 -14.09
N PHE A 16 33.06 41.02 -14.05
CA PHE A 16 32.63 42.38 -13.63
C PHE A 16 31.47 42.42 -12.61
N GLY A 17 31.01 41.29 -12.10
CA GLY A 17 29.94 41.26 -11.10
C GLY A 17 30.28 40.33 -9.94
N SER A 18 30.40 40.88 -8.74
CA SER A 18 30.42 40.09 -7.50
C SER A 18 29.08 39.37 -7.33
N PHE A 19 28.88 38.25 -8.03
CA PHE A 19 27.82 37.32 -7.68
C PHE A 19 28.17 36.72 -6.33
N LYS A 20 27.55 37.23 -5.27
CA LYS A 20 27.48 36.50 -4.01
C LYS A 20 26.84 35.17 -4.34
N LEU A 21 27.63 34.09 -4.37
CA LEU A 21 27.09 32.74 -4.34
C LEU A 21 26.24 32.67 -3.06
N GLN A 22 24.92 32.80 -3.22
CA GLN A 22 24.02 32.46 -2.15
C GLN A 22 24.24 30.98 -1.88
N THR A 23 24.72 30.65 -0.69
CA THR A 23 24.91 29.27 -0.26
C THR A 23 23.55 28.57 -0.34
N LEU A 24 23.40 27.67 -1.31
CA LEU A 24 22.22 26.82 -1.43
C LEU A 24 22.21 25.87 -0.23
N VAL A 25 21.39 26.19 0.77
CA VAL A 25 21.16 25.31 1.91
C VAL A 25 20.27 24.16 1.44
N PRO A 26 20.70 22.89 1.57
CA PRO A 26 19.87 21.76 1.19
C PRO A 26 18.59 21.75 2.04
N LYS A 27 17.48 21.41 1.39
CA LYS A 27 16.16 21.31 2.01
C LYS A 27 15.80 19.84 2.22
N ARG A 28 15.24 19.52 3.37
CA ARG A 28 14.65 18.21 3.69
C ARG A 28 13.14 18.28 3.81
N LYS A 29 12.48 17.13 3.63
CA LYS A 29 11.03 16.98 3.80
C LYS A 29 10.68 16.72 5.27
N ILE A 30 9.67 17.42 5.77
CA ILE A 30 9.09 17.22 7.10
C ILE A 30 7.63 16.82 6.94
N TYR A 31 7.31 15.55 7.22
CA TYR A 31 5.96 15.01 7.07
C TYR A 31 5.09 15.41 8.25
N LEU A 32 3.92 15.98 7.93
CA LEU A 32 2.92 16.39 8.91
C LEU A 32 1.85 15.32 9.06
N GLN A 33 1.40 14.74 7.95
CA GLN A 33 0.34 13.75 7.94
C GLN A 33 0.52 12.77 6.78
N GLN A 34 0.09 11.51 7.00
CA GLN A 34 -0.01 10.47 5.98
C GLN A 34 -1.39 9.80 6.08
N PHE A 35 -2.07 9.64 4.95
CA PHE A 35 -3.46 9.14 4.90
C PHE A 35 -3.78 8.45 3.58
N PHE A 36 -4.85 7.64 3.58
CA PHE A 36 -5.49 7.20 2.35
C PHE A 36 -6.31 8.35 1.74
N VAL A 37 -6.28 8.49 0.42
CA VAL A 37 -7.04 9.54 -0.28
C VAL A 37 -8.54 9.28 -0.14
N ALA A 38 -9.25 10.20 0.51
CA ALA A 38 -10.69 10.10 0.70
C ALA A 38 -11.42 10.40 -0.61
N GLY A 39 -12.53 9.69 -0.84
CA GLY A 39 -13.36 9.91 -2.02
C GLY A 39 -12.74 9.47 -3.35
N PHE A 40 -11.61 8.75 -3.35
CA PHE A 40 -10.84 8.39 -4.56
C PHE A 40 -11.68 7.79 -5.71
N ARG A 41 -12.67 6.97 -5.36
CA ARG A 41 -13.58 6.31 -6.32
C ARG A 41 -14.64 7.22 -6.95
N HIS A 42 -14.85 8.42 -6.41
CA HIS A 42 -15.93 9.33 -6.81
C HIS A 42 -15.46 10.41 -7.79
N TYR A 43 -14.16 10.45 -8.07
CA TYR A 43 -13.52 11.38 -9.00
C TYR A 43 -12.72 10.60 -10.04
N ASN A 44 -11.94 11.29 -10.86
CA ASN A 44 -11.13 10.70 -11.94
C ASN A 44 -9.99 9.80 -11.41
N GLY A 45 -9.87 9.60 -10.10
CA GLY A 45 -8.81 8.82 -9.46
C GLY A 45 -8.70 7.39 -10.01
N MET A 46 -9.82 6.69 -10.21
CA MET A 46 -9.80 5.29 -10.68
C MET A 46 -9.28 5.15 -12.11
N ASP A 47 -9.68 6.05 -13.00
CA ASP A 47 -9.24 6.04 -14.40
C ASP A 47 -7.75 6.44 -14.52
N LEU A 48 -7.28 7.27 -13.59
CA LEU A 48 -5.90 7.77 -13.56
C LEU A 48 -4.93 6.84 -12.79
N LEU A 49 -5.43 5.96 -11.92
CA LEU A 49 -4.63 5.06 -11.07
C LEU A 49 -3.56 4.22 -11.82
N PRO A 50 -3.80 3.73 -13.05
CA PRO A 50 -2.77 3.01 -13.81
C PRO A 50 -1.54 3.87 -14.13
N TYR A 51 -1.70 5.19 -14.19
CA TYR A 51 -0.65 6.15 -14.58
C TYR A 51 0.08 6.80 -13.40
N MET A 52 -0.43 6.62 -12.17
CA MET A 52 0.18 7.17 -10.97
C MET A 52 1.42 6.38 -10.54
N GLU A 53 2.43 7.10 -10.06
CA GLU A 53 3.64 6.54 -9.48
C GLU A 53 3.87 7.00 -8.04
N VAL A 54 4.62 6.18 -7.29
CA VAL A 54 5.07 6.60 -5.96
C VAL A 54 6.03 7.78 -6.12
N ASN A 55 5.88 8.78 -5.24
CA ASN A 55 6.54 10.08 -5.25
C ASN A 55 5.93 11.14 -6.18
N ASP A 56 4.89 10.81 -6.94
CA ASP A 56 4.16 11.83 -7.70
C ASP A 56 3.66 12.94 -6.80
N LEU A 57 3.76 14.17 -7.28
CA LEU A 57 3.34 15.36 -6.55
C LEU A 57 1.82 15.50 -6.60
N LEU A 58 1.26 15.98 -5.50
CA LEU A 58 -0.14 16.32 -5.36
C LEU A 58 -0.27 17.80 -5.02
N GLU A 59 -1.15 18.48 -5.72
CA GLU A 59 -1.56 19.83 -5.39
C GLU A 59 -2.69 19.78 -4.35
N LEU A 60 -2.57 20.60 -3.31
CA LEU A 60 -3.58 20.77 -2.27
C LEU A 60 -4.37 22.04 -2.58
N ARG A 61 -5.69 21.92 -2.75
CA ARG A 61 -6.59 23.07 -2.96
C ARG A 61 -7.60 23.14 -1.83
N ARG A 62 -7.60 24.26 -1.09
CA ARG A 62 -8.62 24.54 -0.08
C ARG A 62 -9.98 24.77 -0.73
N GLU A 63 -11.01 24.18 -0.17
CA GLU A 63 -12.42 24.38 -0.57
C GLU A 63 -13.24 24.83 0.66
N PRO A 64 -13.09 26.08 1.16
CA PRO A 64 -13.73 26.52 2.41
C PRO A 64 -15.26 26.62 2.33
N ASN A 65 -15.82 26.67 1.13
CA ASN A 65 -17.27 26.71 0.88
C ASN A 65 -17.83 25.33 0.49
N ASN A 66 -17.11 24.25 0.78
CA ASN A 66 -17.61 22.90 0.54
C ASN A 66 -18.83 22.63 1.44
N GLU A 67 -19.93 22.16 0.84
CA GLU A 67 -21.23 22.02 1.52
C GLU A 67 -21.22 20.98 2.65
N HIS A 68 -20.24 20.07 2.66
CA HIS A 68 -20.15 18.99 3.64
C HIS A 68 -19.10 19.23 4.73
N ASP A 69 -18.03 19.97 4.40
CA ASP A 69 -16.85 20.13 5.27
C ASP A 69 -16.10 21.43 4.95
N ASP A 70 -16.18 22.43 5.83
CA ASP A 70 -15.50 23.72 5.67
C ASP A 70 -13.96 23.64 5.74
N CYS A 71 -13.43 22.54 6.28
CA CYS A 71 -12.00 22.24 6.35
C CYS A 71 -11.51 21.46 5.12
N ALA A 72 -12.37 21.23 4.12
CA ALA A 72 -12.03 20.44 2.95
C ALA A 72 -10.76 20.92 2.22
N ILE A 73 -9.89 19.96 1.92
CA ILE A 73 -8.69 20.12 1.09
C ILE A 73 -8.74 19.06 -0.01
N ALA A 74 -9.03 19.50 -1.22
CA ALA A 74 -9.04 18.67 -2.40
C ALA A 74 -7.60 18.37 -2.85
N LEU A 75 -7.39 17.15 -3.32
CA LEU A 75 -6.12 16.65 -3.84
C LEU A 75 -6.21 16.51 -5.34
N TYR A 76 -5.24 17.12 -6.03
CA TYR A 76 -5.14 17.11 -7.48
C TYR A 76 -3.83 16.44 -7.91
N TRP A 77 -3.93 15.54 -8.88
CA TRP A 77 -2.79 14.92 -9.56
C TRP A 77 -2.84 15.32 -11.03
N GLN A 78 -1.78 15.94 -11.55
CA GLN A 78 -1.74 16.45 -12.93
C GLN A 78 -2.98 17.30 -13.32
N GLN A 79 -3.39 18.22 -12.43
CA GLN A 79 -4.59 19.08 -12.59
C GLN A 79 -5.94 18.37 -12.51
N GLU A 80 -5.96 17.04 -12.34
CA GLU A 80 -7.18 16.27 -12.16
C GLU A 80 -7.47 16.03 -10.67
N LYS A 81 -8.72 16.27 -10.26
CA LYS A 81 -9.14 16.01 -8.88
C LYS A 81 -9.22 14.50 -8.65
N ILE A 82 -8.49 14.02 -7.66
CA ILE A 82 -8.45 12.60 -7.32
C ILE A 82 -9.12 12.28 -5.99
N GLY A 83 -9.46 13.29 -5.19
CA GLY A 83 -10.10 13.09 -3.89
C GLY A 83 -9.79 14.20 -2.91
N TYR A 84 -9.76 13.85 -1.62
CA TYR A 84 -9.56 14.78 -0.51
C TYR A 84 -8.61 14.21 0.54
N ILE A 85 -8.08 15.11 1.37
CA ILE A 85 -7.62 14.75 2.71
C ILE A 85 -8.84 14.33 3.55
N PRO A 86 -8.79 13.20 4.27
CA PRO A 86 -9.91 12.77 5.11
C PRO A 86 -10.35 13.84 6.12
N ALA A 87 -11.65 13.95 6.36
CA ALA A 87 -12.25 14.97 7.23
C ALA A 87 -11.71 14.91 8.66
N GLU A 88 -11.42 13.71 9.17
CA GLU A 88 -10.87 13.53 10.52
C GLU A 88 -9.40 13.97 10.66
N GLN A 89 -8.75 14.39 9.57
CA GLN A 89 -7.33 14.72 9.51
C GLN A 89 -7.02 16.08 8.85
N ASN A 90 -8.02 16.78 8.31
CA ASN A 90 -7.78 17.96 7.49
C ASN A 90 -7.75 19.29 8.27
N GLU A 91 -8.39 19.38 9.43
CA GLU A 91 -8.62 20.65 10.16
C GLU A 91 -7.34 21.43 10.44
N MET A 92 -6.30 20.76 10.97
CA MET A 92 -5.02 21.41 11.25
C MET A 92 -4.35 21.90 9.97
N LEU A 93 -4.39 21.10 8.90
CA LEU A 93 -3.80 21.47 7.61
C LEU A 93 -4.56 22.63 6.97
N ALA A 94 -5.89 22.68 7.13
CA ALA A 94 -6.73 23.76 6.63
C ALA A 94 -6.35 25.09 7.29
N LYS A 95 -6.23 25.10 8.62
CA LYS A 95 -5.77 26.28 9.38
C LYS A 95 -4.39 26.75 8.95
N LEU A 96 -3.45 25.83 8.70
CA LEU A 96 -2.10 26.18 8.23
C LEU A 96 -2.11 26.83 6.84
N ILE A 97 -2.94 26.34 5.93
CA ILE A 97 -3.08 26.90 4.58
C ILE A 97 -3.77 28.26 4.66
N ASP A 98 -4.88 28.37 5.39
CA ASP A 98 -5.68 29.60 5.49
C ASP A 98 -4.88 30.74 6.15
N ALA A 99 -4.08 30.42 7.17
CA ALA A 99 -3.17 31.37 7.80
C ALA A 99 -1.91 31.67 6.96
N GLN A 100 -1.72 30.99 5.83
CA GLN A 100 -0.49 31.02 5.03
C GLN A 100 0.78 30.80 5.86
N ALA A 101 0.65 30.00 6.93
CA ALA A 101 1.71 29.82 7.92
C ALA A 101 2.85 28.95 7.38
N LEU A 102 2.55 28.07 6.42
CA LEU A 102 3.51 27.11 5.90
C LEU A 102 3.19 26.67 4.46
N PRO A 103 4.16 26.63 3.54
CA PRO A 103 3.96 26.11 2.20
C PRO A 103 3.88 24.58 2.23
N LEU A 104 2.66 24.06 2.23
CA LEU A 104 2.39 22.62 2.25
C LEU A 104 2.46 22.01 0.85
N LEU A 105 3.04 20.81 0.77
CA LEU A 105 3.18 20.01 -0.43
C LEU A 105 2.59 18.62 -0.20
N GLY A 106 1.95 18.06 -1.23
CA GLY A 106 1.44 16.70 -1.22
C GLY A 106 2.26 15.78 -2.09
N ARG A 107 2.30 14.49 -1.75
CA ARG A 107 2.81 13.46 -2.66
C ARG A 107 2.17 12.10 -2.41
N ILE A 108 2.18 11.26 -3.44
CA ILE A 108 1.88 9.84 -3.33
C ILE A 108 3.05 9.14 -2.64
N THR A 109 2.74 8.34 -1.62
CA THR A 109 3.73 7.60 -0.82
C THR A 109 3.64 6.10 -1.02
N HIS A 110 2.43 5.58 -1.22
CA HIS A 110 2.20 4.16 -1.49
C HIS A 110 1.04 4.02 -2.46
N LEU A 111 1.14 3.01 -3.31
CA LEU A 111 0.10 2.61 -4.25
C LEU A 111 -0.13 1.11 -4.13
N ASN A 112 -1.40 0.71 -4.05
CA ASN A 112 -1.78 -0.69 -4.13
C ASN A 112 -3.02 -0.80 -5.02
N ARG A 113 -2.87 -1.44 -6.20
CA ARG A 113 -3.95 -1.55 -7.19
C ARG A 113 -4.83 -2.77 -6.99
N GLU A 114 -4.48 -3.63 -6.04
CA GLU A 114 -5.16 -4.90 -5.79
C GLU A 114 -6.14 -4.83 -4.60
N VAL A 115 -6.18 -3.69 -3.92
CA VAL A 115 -7.08 -3.40 -2.80
C VAL A 115 -8.29 -2.61 -3.26
N LYS A 116 -9.25 -2.42 -2.37
CA LYS A 116 -10.44 -1.62 -2.69
C LYS A 116 -10.09 -0.15 -2.92
N PRO A 117 -10.91 0.59 -3.69
CA PRO A 117 -10.61 1.96 -4.12
C PRO A 117 -10.15 2.93 -3.04
N TRP A 118 -10.75 2.88 -1.86
CA TRP A 118 -10.41 3.76 -0.73
C TRP A 118 -9.07 3.44 -0.07
N GLU A 119 -8.41 2.35 -0.46
CA GLU A 119 -7.05 2.02 -0.01
C GLU A 119 -6.03 2.06 -1.16
N ASN A 120 -6.40 2.48 -2.37
CA ASN A 120 -5.48 2.39 -3.51
C ASN A 120 -4.30 3.37 -3.38
N VAL A 121 -4.54 4.56 -2.85
CA VAL A 121 -3.57 5.66 -2.84
C VAL A 121 -3.36 6.15 -1.42
N VAL A 122 -2.12 6.13 -0.96
CA VAL A 122 -1.69 6.75 0.29
C VAL A 122 -0.88 7.99 -0.04
N ALA A 123 -1.36 9.15 0.40
CA ALA A 123 -0.68 10.42 0.25
C ALA A 123 -0.05 10.87 1.57
N ALA A 124 0.92 11.77 1.49
CA ALA A 124 1.43 12.48 2.64
C ALA A 124 1.57 13.98 2.35
N VAL A 125 1.32 14.78 3.37
CA VAL A 125 1.51 16.23 3.36
C VAL A 125 2.77 16.56 4.13
N TYR A 126 3.60 17.42 3.55
CA TYR A 126 4.89 17.80 4.10
C TYR A 126 5.24 19.24 3.72
N PHE A 127 6.25 19.79 4.38
CA PHE A 127 6.90 21.03 3.97
C PHE A 127 8.41 20.84 3.84
N LEU A 128 9.08 21.79 3.21
CA LEU A 128 10.53 21.80 3.06
C LEU A 128 11.17 22.65 4.16
N GLN A 129 12.09 22.06 4.90
CA GLN A 129 12.86 22.72 5.96
C GLN A 129 14.35 22.74 5.61
N ASP A 130 15.04 23.82 5.95
CA ASP A 130 16.51 23.84 5.86
C ASP A 130 17.13 22.75 6.73
N GLU A 131 18.10 22.03 6.16
CA GLU A 131 18.80 20.98 6.91
C GLU A 131 19.64 21.52 8.06
N SER A 132 19.97 22.81 8.05
CA SER A 132 20.66 23.51 9.15
C SER A 132 19.83 23.59 10.43
N VAL A 133 18.52 23.42 10.37
CA VAL A 133 17.68 23.36 11.57
C VAL A 133 17.90 22.01 12.23
N GLU A 134 18.24 21.97 13.52
CA GLU A 134 18.37 20.70 14.23
C GLU A 134 16.98 20.16 14.61
N ILE A 135 16.75 18.86 14.38
CA ILE A 135 15.56 18.16 14.86
C ILE A 135 15.96 17.42 16.13
N ALA A 136 15.32 17.78 17.23
CA ALA A 136 15.48 17.08 18.50
C ALA A 136 15.25 15.56 18.32
N PRO A 137 16.00 14.68 19.00
CA PRO A 137 15.92 13.23 18.80
C PRO A 137 14.49 12.66 18.90
N HIS A 138 13.67 13.18 19.82
CA HIS A 138 12.28 12.76 20.00
C HIS A 138 11.37 13.06 18.80
N ALA A 139 11.72 14.06 17.97
CA ALA A 139 10.96 14.49 16.80
C ALA A 139 11.43 13.79 15.50
N GLY A 140 12.22 12.71 15.62
CA GLY A 140 12.71 11.94 14.47
C GLY A 140 11.62 11.32 13.59
N TYR A 141 10.41 11.14 14.12
CA TYR A 141 9.25 10.61 13.37
C TYR A 141 8.85 11.49 12.18
N LEU A 142 9.09 12.81 12.26
CA LEU A 142 8.78 13.77 11.19
C LEU A 142 9.53 13.52 9.88
N LYS A 143 10.61 12.73 9.93
CA LYS A 143 11.44 12.38 8.77
C LYS A 143 11.03 11.06 8.11
N LYS A 144 10.13 10.30 8.73
CA LYS A 144 9.81 8.93 8.34
C LYS A 144 8.37 8.85 7.84
N LEU A 145 8.19 8.09 6.77
CA LEU A 145 6.87 7.59 6.39
C LEU A 145 6.62 6.25 7.05
N GLN A 146 5.36 5.96 7.36
CA GLN A 146 4.95 4.67 7.88
C GLN A 146 4.46 3.79 6.73
N GLN A 147 4.56 2.47 6.94
CA GLN A 147 3.91 1.51 6.05
C GLN A 147 2.41 1.54 6.34
N PRO A 148 1.55 1.76 5.33
CA PRO A 148 0.11 1.81 5.52
C PRO A 148 -0.45 0.43 5.86
N VAL A 149 -1.46 0.41 6.74
CA VAL A 149 -2.17 -0.82 7.09
C VAL A 149 -3.37 -0.96 6.16
N TYR A 150 -3.31 -1.93 5.24
CA TYR A 150 -4.40 -2.24 4.32
C TYR A 150 -5.38 -3.22 4.97
N THR A 151 -6.63 -2.81 5.16
CA THR A 151 -7.70 -3.65 5.71
C THR A 151 -8.33 -4.54 4.65
N THR A 152 -8.27 -4.15 3.38
CA THR A 152 -8.95 -4.85 2.28
C THR A 152 -8.05 -5.79 1.48
N ALA A 153 -6.73 -5.72 1.68
CA ALA A 153 -5.76 -6.61 1.02
C ALA A 153 -6.02 -8.09 1.32
N ARG A 154 -6.19 -8.45 2.60
CA ARG A 154 -6.47 -9.85 3.01
C ARG A 154 -7.76 -10.39 2.39
N LYS A 155 -8.77 -9.54 2.21
CA LYS A 155 -10.04 -9.93 1.61
C LYS A 155 -9.89 -10.20 0.11
N SER A 156 -9.17 -9.33 -0.60
CA SER A 156 -8.85 -9.49 -2.03
C SER A 156 -8.01 -10.74 -2.30
N GLU A 157 -6.95 -10.98 -1.51
CA GLU A 157 -6.13 -12.19 -1.63
C GLU A 157 -6.94 -13.46 -1.37
N ARG A 158 -7.79 -13.45 -0.33
CA ARG A 158 -8.71 -14.56 -0.03
C ARG A 158 -9.65 -14.81 -1.22
N GLU A 159 -10.31 -13.80 -1.76
CA GLU A 159 -11.19 -13.92 -2.95
C GLU A 159 -10.44 -14.49 -4.17
N LYS A 160 -9.23 -13.99 -4.47
CA LYS A 160 -8.37 -14.52 -5.55
C LYS A 160 -7.97 -15.98 -5.34
N LEU A 161 -7.76 -16.40 -4.08
CA LEU A 161 -7.45 -17.79 -3.75
C LEU A 161 -8.66 -18.69 -3.95
N PHE A 162 -9.87 -18.25 -3.57
CA PHE A 162 -11.11 -18.98 -3.84
C PHE A 162 -11.30 -19.22 -5.35
N ASP A 163 -11.12 -18.20 -6.19
CA ASP A 163 -11.18 -18.35 -7.65
C ASP A 163 -10.18 -19.39 -8.19
N GLN A 164 -8.99 -19.46 -7.60
CA GLN A 164 -7.95 -20.43 -7.98
C GLN A 164 -8.25 -21.84 -7.50
N VAL A 165 -8.89 -21.99 -6.34
CA VAL A 165 -9.37 -23.27 -5.80
C VAL A 165 -10.39 -23.94 -6.73
N PHE A 166 -11.20 -23.15 -7.46
CA PHE A 166 -12.12 -23.66 -8.47
C PHE A 166 -11.43 -24.06 -9.79
N LYS A 167 -10.22 -23.52 -10.06
CA LYS A 167 -9.48 -23.77 -11.30
C LYS A 167 -8.37 -24.83 -11.17
N HIS A 168 -7.99 -25.19 -9.95
CA HIS A 168 -6.89 -26.10 -9.68
C HIS A 168 -7.26 -27.18 -8.65
N SER A 169 -6.83 -28.43 -8.93
CA SER A 169 -7.03 -29.59 -8.05
C SER A 169 -5.82 -29.93 -7.16
N ASN A 170 -4.72 -29.20 -7.28
CA ASN A 170 -3.56 -29.36 -6.41
C ASN A 170 -3.77 -28.59 -5.11
N ARG A 171 -4.51 -29.21 -4.19
CA ARG A 171 -4.95 -28.62 -2.91
C ARG A 171 -4.48 -29.51 -1.77
N ILE A 172 -3.88 -28.96 -0.73
CA ILE A 172 -3.46 -29.74 0.45
C ILE A 172 -4.13 -29.22 1.71
N VAL A 173 -4.59 -30.12 2.56
CA VAL A 173 -5.24 -29.82 3.85
C VAL A 173 -4.39 -30.35 4.99
N ASP A 174 -4.14 -29.51 5.99
CA ASP A 174 -3.60 -29.95 7.28
C ASP A 174 -4.74 -30.51 8.15
N THR A 175 -4.80 -31.83 8.31
CA THR A 175 -5.83 -32.49 9.12
C THR A 175 -5.55 -32.42 10.61
N SER A 176 -4.33 -32.08 11.03
CA SER A 176 -3.94 -32.05 12.44
C SER A 176 -4.64 -30.93 13.21
N ALA A 177 -4.98 -29.83 12.52
CA ALA A 177 -5.67 -28.67 13.07
C ALA A 177 -7.21 -28.80 13.07
N ILE A 178 -7.79 -29.82 12.43
CA ILE A 178 -9.25 -29.98 12.32
C ILE A 178 -9.81 -30.49 13.65
N THR A 179 -10.67 -29.71 14.30
CA THR A 179 -11.29 -30.07 15.59
C THR A 179 -12.62 -30.81 15.44
N ILE A 180 -13.38 -30.58 14.36
CA ILE A 180 -14.65 -31.25 14.09
C ILE A 180 -14.41 -32.71 13.61
N PRO A 181 -14.90 -33.74 14.35
CA PRO A 181 -14.63 -35.15 14.05
C PRO A 181 -15.09 -35.61 12.67
N GLU A 182 -16.23 -35.13 12.19
CA GLU A 182 -16.80 -35.49 10.89
C GLU A 182 -15.90 -35.04 9.74
N ILE A 183 -15.44 -33.78 9.80
CA ILE A 183 -14.56 -33.18 8.80
C ILE A 183 -13.20 -33.87 8.84
N LYS A 184 -12.66 -34.10 10.04
CA LYS A 184 -11.38 -34.77 10.22
C LYS A 184 -11.39 -36.18 9.63
N LYS A 185 -12.42 -36.97 9.96
CA LYS A 185 -12.62 -38.33 9.43
C LYS A 185 -12.75 -38.33 7.90
N HIS A 186 -13.42 -37.33 7.33
CA HIS A 186 -13.58 -37.21 5.89
C HIS A 186 -12.24 -37.05 5.16
N PHE A 187 -11.32 -36.23 5.67
CA PHE A 187 -10.01 -36.03 5.04
C PHE A 187 -9.00 -37.13 5.40
N GLU A 188 -9.00 -37.62 6.63
CA GLU A 188 -8.05 -38.66 7.09
C GLU A 188 -8.23 -40.00 6.36
N LYS A 189 -9.44 -40.31 5.85
CA LYS A 189 -9.66 -41.52 5.04
C LYS A 189 -8.68 -41.60 3.86
N TYR A 190 -8.31 -40.45 3.27
CA TYR A 190 -7.38 -40.37 2.14
C TYR A 190 -5.90 -40.54 2.56
N LEU A 191 -5.51 -40.29 3.82
CA LEU A 191 -4.12 -40.49 4.28
C LEU A 191 -3.67 -41.95 4.23
N THR A 192 -4.61 -42.89 4.22
CA THR A 192 -4.32 -44.33 4.12
C THR A 192 -3.70 -44.70 2.77
N GLU A 193 -3.98 -43.92 1.72
CA GLU A 193 -3.43 -44.14 0.38
C GLU A 193 -2.24 -43.21 0.12
N LYS A 194 -1.08 -43.80 -0.18
CA LYS A 194 0.18 -43.06 -0.39
C LYS A 194 0.10 -41.96 -1.46
N LYS A 195 -0.78 -42.10 -2.47
CA LYS A 195 -0.95 -41.11 -3.55
C LYS A 195 -1.61 -39.80 -3.11
N TYR A 196 -2.33 -39.78 -1.98
CA TYR A 196 -2.95 -38.58 -1.44
C TYR A 196 -2.16 -37.96 -0.29
N LYS A 197 -0.97 -38.48 0.00
CA LYS A 197 -0.09 -37.94 1.03
C LYS A 197 0.93 -37.01 0.38
N VAL A 198 0.88 -35.73 0.74
CA VAL A 198 1.86 -34.73 0.33
C VAL A 198 2.61 -34.24 1.57
N MET A 199 3.94 -34.24 1.51
CA MET A 199 4.77 -33.72 2.59
C MET A 199 5.02 -32.23 2.34
N TYR A 200 4.78 -31.41 3.37
CA TYR A 200 5.08 -29.99 3.34
C TYR A 200 5.68 -29.61 4.70
N ASN A 201 6.89 -29.03 4.68
CA ASN A 201 7.68 -28.72 5.88
C ASN A 201 7.87 -29.95 6.79
N GLY A 202 8.07 -31.13 6.19
CA GLY A 202 8.25 -32.38 6.95
C GLY A 202 6.98 -32.90 7.63
N LYS A 203 5.81 -32.28 7.43
CA LYS A 203 4.51 -32.74 7.96
C LYS A 203 3.63 -33.32 6.85
N PRO A 204 2.90 -34.43 7.11
CA PRO A 204 1.98 -35.00 6.15
C PRO A 204 0.70 -34.16 6.02
N HIS A 205 0.34 -33.82 4.79
CA HIS A 205 -0.91 -33.17 4.43
C HIS A 205 -1.69 -34.06 3.46
N VAL A 206 -3.01 -33.91 3.45
CA VAL A 206 -3.90 -34.62 2.52
C VAL A 206 -4.00 -33.84 1.23
N HIS A 207 -3.65 -34.45 0.10
CA HIS A 207 -3.94 -33.93 -1.23
C HIS A 207 -5.40 -34.19 -1.59
N VAL A 208 -6.15 -33.11 -1.77
CA VAL A 208 -7.57 -33.14 -2.13
C VAL A 208 -7.73 -32.73 -3.59
N TYR A 209 -7.81 -33.74 -4.45
CA TYR A 209 -7.99 -33.60 -5.90
C TYR A 209 -9.48 -33.51 -6.28
N THR A 210 -10.39 -33.86 -5.37
CA THR A 210 -11.85 -33.84 -5.54
C THR A 210 -12.48 -32.54 -5.05
N ASP A 211 -13.69 -32.27 -5.52
CA ASP A 211 -14.46 -31.07 -5.19
C ASP A 211 -15.27 -31.20 -3.89
N ASP A 212 -15.10 -32.31 -3.16
CA ASP A 212 -15.65 -32.53 -1.82
C ASP A 212 -15.12 -31.53 -0.78
N ILE A 213 -14.01 -30.85 -1.08
CA ILE A 213 -13.52 -29.71 -0.29
C ILE A 213 -14.54 -28.56 -0.22
N TYR A 214 -15.41 -28.41 -1.23
CA TYR A 214 -16.43 -27.36 -1.29
C TYR A 214 -17.47 -27.47 -0.17
N SER A 215 -17.79 -28.72 0.23
CA SER A 215 -18.71 -29.00 1.32
C SER A 215 -18.21 -28.50 2.69
N PHE A 216 -16.91 -28.21 2.81
CA PHE A 216 -16.27 -27.81 4.05
C PHE A 216 -15.62 -26.42 3.98
N LEU A 217 -15.88 -25.61 2.93
CA LEU A 217 -15.24 -24.30 2.76
C LEU A 217 -15.53 -23.30 3.88
N TYR A 218 -16.60 -23.49 4.65
CA TYR A 218 -16.87 -22.67 5.84
C TYR A 218 -15.84 -22.94 6.95
N ASN A 219 -15.34 -24.16 7.07
CA ASN A 219 -14.44 -24.58 8.15
C ASN A 219 -13.00 -24.77 7.67
N VAL A 220 -12.78 -25.04 6.38
CA VAL A 220 -11.47 -25.35 5.79
C VAL A 220 -11.25 -24.38 4.64
N ASN A 221 -10.43 -23.36 4.89
CA ASN A 221 -10.28 -22.21 4.01
C ASN A 221 -8.93 -22.22 3.29
N PRO A 222 -8.87 -21.78 2.02
CA PRO A 222 -7.60 -21.60 1.34
C PRO A 222 -6.84 -20.41 1.96
N ILE A 223 -5.54 -20.60 2.20
CA ILE A 223 -4.68 -19.60 2.83
C ILE A 223 -3.68 -19.01 1.85
N LYS A 224 -2.97 -19.86 1.10
CA LYS A 224 -1.93 -19.44 0.14
C LYS A 224 -1.46 -20.58 -0.74
N TRP A 225 -0.69 -20.26 -1.78
CA TRP A 225 0.14 -21.25 -2.47
C TRP A 225 1.39 -21.59 -1.67
N VAL A 226 1.74 -22.87 -1.67
CA VAL A 226 2.97 -23.39 -1.11
C VAL A 226 3.66 -24.32 -2.09
N LYS A 227 4.98 -24.44 -1.98
CA LYS A 227 5.76 -25.46 -2.68
C LYS A 227 6.01 -26.60 -1.69
N ALA A 228 5.47 -27.78 -1.99
CA ALA A 228 5.64 -28.95 -1.13
C ALA A 228 7.02 -29.59 -1.32
N ASP A 229 7.33 -30.58 -0.49
CA ASP A 229 8.63 -31.26 -0.45
C ASP A 229 8.88 -32.08 -1.74
N ASP A 230 7.82 -32.42 -2.48
CA ASP A 230 7.89 -33.04 -3.81
C ASP A 230 8.22 -32.03 -4.95
N GLY A 231 8.39 -30.75 -4.61
CA GLY A 231 8.70 -29.66 -5.52
C GLY A 231 7.51 -29.08 -6.28
N LYS A 232 6.30 -29.64 -6.15
CA LYS A 232 5.09 -29.14 -6.82
C LYS A 232 4.41 -28.04 -6.00
N LYS A 233 3.62 -27.22 -6.69
CA LYS A 233 2.82 -26.16 -6.05
C LYS A 233 1.44 -26.68 -5.68
N TYR A 234 1.02 -26.39 -4.46
CA TYR A 234 -0.31 -26.70 -3.94
C TYR A 234 -0.92 -25.49 -3.26
N ILE A 235 -2.26 -25.38 -3.30
CA ILE A 235 -3.00 -24.43 -2.46
C ILE A 235 -3.12 -25.06 -1.08
N LEU A 236 -2.59 -24.40 -0.05
CA LEU A 236 -2.71 -24.82 1.34
C LEU A 236 -4.06 -24.38 1.90
N PHE A 237 -4.76 -25.32 2.52
CA PHE A 237 -5.98 -25.12 3.27
C PHE A 237 -5.74 -25.34 4.76
N GLU A 238 -6.28 -24.43 5.56
CA GLU A 238 -6.23 -24.51 7.02
C GLU A 238 -7.65 -24.49 7.60
N TYR A 239 -7.79 -25.14 8.74
CA TYR A 239 -9.04 -25.18 9.48
C TYR A 239 -9.23 -23.90 10.30
N SER A 240 -10.46 -23.37 10.33
CA SER A 240 -10.91 -22.26 11.17
C SER A 240 -12.19 -22.65 11.90
N GLU A 241 -12.22 -22.46 13.22
CA GLU A 241 -13.42 -22.71 14.03
C GLU A 241 -14.52 -21.65 13.81
N ASN A 242 -14.15 -20.45 13.36
CA ASN A 242 -15.08 -19.37 13.02
C ASN A 242 -14.84 -18.92 11.55
N PRO A 243 -15.80 -19.14 10.61
CA PRO A 243 -15.66 -18.85 9.17
C PRO A 243 -15.37 -17.38 8.80
#